data_AF-A0A975EGS6-F1
#
_entry.id   AF-A0A975EGS6-F1
#
_cell.length_a   1.000
_cell.length_b   1.000
_cell.length_c   1.000
_cell.angle_alpha   90.00
_cell.angle_beta   90.00
_cell.angle_gamma   90.00
#
_symmetry.space_group_name_H-M   'P 1'
#
loop_
_entity.id
_entity.type
_entity.pdbx_description
1 polymer ?
#
loop_
_entity_poly.entity_id
_entity_poly.type
_entity_poly.pdbx_seq_one_letter_code
_entity_poly.pdbx_strand_id
1 'polypeptide(L)'
;MYFPQNLPLASIDAVRPVFMIVMGVFLMIVVWRMAKETEGWSARLMVGGGFLLCFGYAVLMPMYEAGQIEKYHPMAHLQDPSSALAWHAVKLVVMNAGWLVFGLGLALHSGLLRMPAALKFPKTQTIAPNESVA
;
A
#
# COMPACT_ATOMS: atom_id res chain seq x y z
N MET A 1 34.91 -19.06 -37.10
CA MET A 1 33.46 -19.14 -36.82
C MET A 1 33.17 -18.15 -35.71
N TYR A 2 32.75 -16.93 -36.07
CA TYR A 2 32.32 -15.92 -35.11
C TYR A 2 30.86 -16.18 -34.77
N PHE A 3 30.57 -16.56 -33.53
CA PHE A 3 29.20 -16.56 -33.03
C PHE A 3 28.78 -15.09 -32.86
N PRO A 4 27.68 -14.62 -33.48
CA PRO A 4 27.16 -13.30 -33.18
C PRO A 4 26.68 -13.30 -31.73
N GLN A 5 27.37 -12.55 -30.85
CA GLN A 5 26.96 -12.24 -29.47
C GLN A 5 25.75 -11.27 -29.43
N ASN A 6 24.83 -11.37 -30.39
CA ASN A 6 23.66 -10.50 -30.53
C ASN A 6 22.37 -11.20 -30.07
N LEU A 7 22.47 -12.00 -29.02
CA LEU A 7 21.34 -12.22 -28.14
C LEU A 7 21.68 -11.47 -26.87
N PRO A 8 21.27 -10.19 -26.71
CA PRO A 8 21.20 -9.63 -25.39
C PRO A 8 20.11 -10.44 -24.70
N LEU A 9 20.54 -11.49 -23.99
CA LEU A 9 19.88 -11.92 -22.78
C LEU A 9 19.48 -10.62 -22.07
N ALA A 10 18.18 -10.33 -22.07
CA ALA A 10 17.60 -9.21 -21.35
C ALA A 10 18.31 -9.14 -20.00
N SER A 11 19.17 -8.13 -19.81
CA SER A 11 20.03 -8.11 -18.65
C SER A 11 19.12 -8.16 -17.43
N ILE A 12 19.43 -9.03 -16.46
CA ILE A 12 18.59 -9.22 -15.27
C ILE A 12 18.30 -7.87 -14.59
N ASP A 13 19.23 -6.92 -14.69
CA ASP A 13 19.09 -5.57 -14.17
C ASP A 13 18.12 -4.69 -14.99
N ALA A 14 17.96 -4.91 -16.29
CA ALA A 14 16.98 -4.22 -17.12
C ALA A 14 15.54 -4.73 -16.90
N VAL A 15 15.37 -6.01 -16.55
CA VAL A 15 14.05 -6.60 -16.30
C VAL A 15 13.49 -6.22 -14.93
N ARG A 16 14.37 -5.94 -13.96
CA ARG A 16 14.00 -5.60 -12.58
C ARG A 16 13.02 -4.41 -12.45
N PRO A 17 13.26 -3.23 -13.06
CA PRO A 17 12.31 -2.12 -12.98
C PRO A 17 10.99 -2.45 -13.66
N VAL A 18 11.00 -3.20 -14.76
CA VAL A 18 9.78 -3.65 -15.45
C VAL A 18 8.95 -4.56 -14.53
N PHE A 19 9.60 -5.50 -13.85
CA PHE A 19 8.95 -6.37 -12.88
C PHE A 19 8.31 -5.57 -11.73
N MET A 20 9.01 -4.56 -11.19
CA MET A 20 8.46 -3.69 -10.14
C MET A 20 7.21 -2.93 -10.62
N ILE A 21 7.22 -2.43 -11.86
CA ILE A 21 6.05 -1.77 -12.48
C ILE A 21 4.87 -2.72 -12.58
N VAL A 22 5.10 -3.92 -13.12
CA VAL A 22 4.05 -4.94 -13.26
C VAL A 22 3.49 -5.33 -11.90
N MET A 23 4.34 -5.48 -10.89
CA MET A 23 3.93 -5.80 -9.52
C MET A 23 3.08 -4.68 -8.90
N GLY A 24 3.45 -3.41 -9.08
CA GLY A 24 2.66 -2.27 -8.61
C GLY A 24 1.27 -2.19 -9.25
N VAL A 25 1.18 -2.36 -10.57
CA VAL A 25 -0.10 -2.38 -11.30
C VAL A 25 -0.96 -3.57 -10.89
N PHE A 26 -0.34 -4.74 -10.72
CA PHE A 26 -1.03 -5.94 -10.27
C PHE A 26 -1.66 -5.75 -8.88
N LEU A 27 -0.92 -5.18 -7.92
CA LEU A 27 -1.45 -4.84 -6.60
C LEU A 27 -2.66 -3.90 -6.70
N MET A 28 -2.60 -2.88 -7.56
CA MET A 28 -3.72 -1.97 -7.76
C MET A 28 -4.97 -2.70 -8.28
N ILE A 29 -4.82 -3.61 -9.24
CA ILE A 29 -5.93 -4.40 -9.79
C ILE A 29 -6.56 -5.27 -8.69
N VAL A 30 -5.73 -5.93 -7.86
CA VAL A 30 -6.21 -6.76 -6.75
C VAL A 30 -6.97 -5.92 -5.74
N VAL A 31 -6.40 -4.80 -5.31
CA VAL A 31 -7.02 -3.85 -4.37
C VAL A 31 -8.35 -3.35 -4.92
N TRP A 32 -8.39 -2.95 -6.19
CA TRP A 32 -9.60 -2.50 -6.86
C TRP A 32 -10.70 -3.56 -6.86
N ARG A 33 -10.33 -4.82 -7.13
CA ARG A 33 -11.28 -5.94 -7.08
C ARG A 33 -11.83 -6.16 -5.67
N MET A 34 -10.98 -6.15 -4.65
CA MET A 34 -11.42 -6.33 -3.27
C MET A 34 -12.25 -5.16 -2.74
N ALA A 35 -11.95 -3.93 -3.18
CA ALA A 35 -12.68 -2.74 -2.78
C ALA A 35 -14.12 -2.70 -3.29
N LYS A 36 -14.45 -3.42 -4.38
CA LYS A 36 -15.84 -3.51 -4.88
C LYS A 36 -16.79 -4.23 -3.92
N GLU A 37 -16.27 -5.20 -3.17
CA GLU A 37 -17.05 -6.01 -2.23
C GLU A 37 -16.98 -5.45 -0.79
N THR A 38 -16.35 -4.30 -0.60
CA THR A 38 -16.04 -3.74 0.72
C THR A 38 -16.52 -2.31 0.83
N GLU A 39 -17.18 -1.97 1.94
CA GLU A 39 -17.63 -0.61 2.21
C GLU A 39 -16.92 0.03 3.41
N GLY A 40 -17.08 1.34 3.58
CA GLY A 40 -16.62 2.07 4.76
C GLY A 40 -15.09 2.24 4.86
N TRP A 41 -14.59 2.19 6.10
CA TRP A 41 -13.17 2.46 6.40
C TRP A 41 -12.21 1.39 5.88
N SER A 42 -12.63 0.13 5.80
CA SER A 42 -11.78 -0.96 5.29
C SER A 42 -11.42 -0.75 3.82
N ALA A 43 -12.41 -0.44 2.96
CA ALA A 43 -12.17 -0.12 1.56
C ALA A 43 -11.24 1.10 1.39
N ARG A 44 -11.42 2.15 2.19
CA ARG A 44 -10.57 3.36 2.14
C ARG A 44 -9.11 3.04 2.48
N LEU A 45 -8.88 2.24 3.51
CA LEU A 45 -7.53 1.85 3.91
C LEU A 45 -6.88 0.91 2.89
N MET A 46 -7.63 -0.05 2.34
CA MET A 46 -7.12 -0.93 1.29
C MET A 46 -6.74 -0.16 0.03
N VAL A 47 -7.63 0.71 -0.45
CA VAL A 47 -7.38 1.54 -1.65
C VAL A 47 -6.24 2.53 -1.40
N GLY A 48 -6.23 3.21 -0.24
CA GLY A 48 -5.17 4.15 0.12
C GLY A 48 -3.80 3.48 0.21
N GLY A 49 -3.69 2.35 0.92
CA GLY A 49 -2.46 1.58 1.02
C GLY A 49 -2.03 0.99 -0.32
N GLY A 50 -2.97 0.44 -1.09
CA GLY A 50 -2.73 -0.09 -2.42
C GLY A 50 -2.24 0.97 -3.41
N PHE A 51 -2.78 2.20 -3.34
CA PHE A 51 -2.30 3.32 -4.14
C PHE A 51 -0.88 3.74 -3.76
N LEU A 52 -0.58 3.81 -2.45
CA LEU A 52 0.78 4.07 -1.96
C LEU A 52 1.77 3.03 -2.48
N LEU A 53 1.43 1.75 -2.38
CA LEU A 53 2.26 0.66 -2.87
C LEU A 53 2.41 0.67 -4.39
N CYS A 54 1.34 0.94 -5.13
CA CYS A 54 1.38 1.08 -6.58
C CYS A 54 2.34 2.21 -6.98
N PHE A 55 2.24 3.39 -6.36
CA PHE A 55 3.17 4.49 -6.59
C PHE A 55 4.61 4.10 -6.23
N GLY A 56 4.80 3.42 -5.09
CA GLY A 56 6.10 2.96 -4.64
C GLY A 56 6.76 2.00 -5.63
N TYR A 57 6.05 0.95 -6.05
CA TYR A 57 6.59 -0.09 -6.92
C TYR A 57 6.62 0.32 -8.39
N ALA A 58 5.66 1.10 -8.88
CA ALA A 58 5.59 1.46 -10.30
C ALA A 58 6.35 2.73 -10.66
N VAL A 59 6.63 3.63 -9.71
CA VAL A 59 7.32 4.89 -9.99
C VAL A 59 8.59 5.00 -9.17
N LEU A 60 8.47 4.97 -7.84
CA LEU A 60 9.59 5.31 -6.96
C LEU A 60 10.76 4.32 -7.07
N MET A 61 10.48 3.02 -7.05
CA MET A 61 11.51 1.97 -7.15
C MET A 61 12.21 1.94 -8.51
N PRO A 62 11.51 1.97 -9.66
CA PRO A 62 12.16 2.08 -10.96
C PRO A 62 13.06 3.31 -11.07
N MET A 63 12.63 4.48 -10.58
CA MET A 63 13.47 5.69 -10.57
C MET A 63 14.72 5.53 -9.68
N TYR A 64 14.58 4.84 -8.55
CA TYR A 64 15.70 4.53 -7.65
C TYR A 64 16.69 3.53 -8.27
N GLU A 65 16.20 2.56 -9.03
CA GLU A 65 17.04 1.58 -9.74
C GLU A 65 17.71 2.15 -10.98
N ALA A 66 17.00 3.02 -11.71
CA ALA A 66 17.53 3.76 -12.85
C ALA A 66 18.59 4.81 -12.46
N GLY A 67 18.83 5.02 -11.15
CA GLY A 67 19.81 5.98 -10.64
C GLY A 67 19.40 7.43 -10.82
N GLN A 68 18.13 7.70 -11.13
CA GLN A 68 17.60 9.08 -11.19
C GLN A 68 17.40 9.68 -9.79
N ILE A 69 17.22 8.82 -8.79
CA ILE A 69 17.14 9.21 -7.38
C ILE A 69 18.47 8.83 -6.72
N GLU A 70 19.12 9.80 -6.08
CA GLU A 70 20.38 9.57 -5.38
C GLU A 70 20.22 8.53 -4.26
N LYS A 71 21.11 7.53 -4.27
CA LYS A 71 21.17 6.55 -3.19
C LYS A 71 21.93 7.18 -2.03
N TYR A 72 21.29 7.29 -0.87
CA TYR A 72 21.98 7.69 0.35
C TYR A 72 23.14 6.73 0.62
N HIS A 73 24.37 7.25 0.61
CA HIS A 73 25.57 6.51 0.96
C HIS A 73 26.36 7.33 1.98
N PRO A 74 26.51 6.87 3.23
CA PRO A 74 27.06 7.67 4.32
C PRO A 74 28.54 8.06 4.14
N MET A 75 29.23 7.46 3.16
CA MET A 75 30.61 7.79 2.80
C MET A 75 30.79 8.42 1.42
N ALA A 76 29.71 8.64 0.66
CA ALA A 76 29.82 9.32 -0.63
C ALA A 76 29.77 10.84 -0.43
N HIS A 77 30.66 11.57 -1.11
CA HIS A 77 30.48 13.01 -1.33
C HIS A 77 29.27 13.19 -2.26
N LEU A 78 28.07 13.25 -1.68
CA LEU A 78 26.83 13.59 -2.38
C LEU A 78 26.85 15.08 -2.71
N GLN A 79 26.39 15.44 -3.92
CA GLN A 79 26.23 16.84 -4.29
C GLN A 79 25.16 17.54 -3.45
N ASP A 80 24.11 16.82 -3.04
CA ASP A 80 23.07 17.34 -2.15
C ASP A 80 22.55 16.28 -1.15
N PRO A 81 23.14 16.18 0.06
CA PRO A 81 22.74 15.19 1.06
C PRO A 81 21.29 15.38 1.54
N SER A 82 20.74 16.60 1.43
CA SER A 82 19.37 16.89 1.86
C SER A 82 18.34 16.24 0.93
N SER A 83 18.58 16.31 -0.39
CA SER A 83 17.76 15.66 -1.42
C SER A 83 17.79 14.13 -1.28
N ALA A 84 18.97 13.54 -1.07
CA ALA A 84 19.11 12.10 -0.88
C ALA A 84 18.36 11.61 0.37
N LEU A 85 18.42 12.35 1.48
CA LEU A 85 17.70 12.01 2.70
C LEU A 85 16.18 12.15 2.51
N ALA A 86 15.73 13.20 1.81
CA ALA A 86 14.32 13.39 1.49
C ALA A 86 13.75 12.22 0.67
N TRP A 87 14.44 11.80 -0.39
CA TRP A 87 14.03 10.65 -1.19
C TRP A 87 14.04 9.35 -0.41
N HIS A 88 14.99 9.17 0.50
CA HIS A 88 15.03 8.00 1.37
C HIS A 88 13.85 7.98 2.36
N ALA A 89 13.49 9.13 2.93
CA ALA A 89 12.33 9.27 3.78
C ALA A 89 11.03 8.99 3.01
N VAL A 90 10.88 9.54 1.79
CA VAL A 90 9.74 9.26 0.91
C VAL A 90 9.63 7.77 0.64
N LYS A 91 10.74 7.10 0.33
CA LYS A 91 10.77 5.64 0.13
C LYS A 91 10.31 4.87 1.37
N LEU A 92 10.80 5.23 2.55
CA LEU A 92 10.40 4.58 3.80
C LEU A 92 8.92 4.77 4.08
N VAL A 93 8.38 5.97 3.89
CA VAL A 93 6.96 6.26 4.11
C VAL A 93 6.11 5.48 3.11
N VAL A 94 6.40 5.60 1.81
CA VAL A 94 5.60 4.97 0.76
C VAL A 94 5.57 3.45 0.90
N MET A 95 6.72 2.83 1.18
CA MET A 95 6.81 1.37 1.28
C MET A 95 6.25 0.86 2.60
N ASN A 96 6.70 1.39 3.73
CA ASN A 96 6.29 0.84 5.03
C ASN A 96 4.86 1.24 5.40
N ALA A 97 4.51 2.52 5.25
CA ALA A 97 3.15 2.96 5.53
C ALA A 97 2.16 2.37 4.53
N GLY A 98 2.56 2.20 3.26
CA GLY A 98 1.73 1.53 2.24
C GLY A 98 1.37 0.11 2.64
N TRP A 99 2.36 -0.71 3.01
CA TRP A 99 2.14 -2.08 3.49
C TRP A 99 1.33 -2.12 4.78
N LEU A 100 1.60 -1.23 5.74
CA LEU A 100 0.88 -1.16 7.00
C LEU A 100 -0.61 -0.80 6.80
N VAL A 101 -0.88 0.25 6.02
CA VAL A 101 -2.25 0.73 5.75
C VAL A 101 -3.03 -0.29 4.93
N PHE A 102 -2.41 -0.90 3.93
CA PHE A 102 -3.01 -1.98 3.14
C PHE A 102 -3.32 -3.20 4.02
N GLY A 103 -2.36 -3.65 4.83
CA GLY A 103 -2.51 -4.78 5.76
C GLY A 103 -3.60 -4.53 6.82
N LEU A 104 -3.68 -3.31 7.36
CA LEU A 104 -4.76 -2.92 8.28
C LEU A 104 -6.12 -2.97 7.60
N GLY A 105 -6.21 -2.48 6.36
CA GLY A 105 -7.42 -2.57 5.55
C GLY A 105 -7.88 -4.02 5.35
N LEU A 106 -6.94 -4.93 5.05
CA LEU A 106 -7.20 -6.36 4.93
C LEU A 106 -7.62 -7.01 6.26
N ALA A 107 -6.98 -6.64 7.38
CA ALA A 107 -7.32 -7.16 8.70
C ALA A 107 -8.74 -6.75 9.14
N LEU A 108 -9.17 -5.54 8.76
CA LEU A 108 -10.55 -5.09 8.96
C LEU A 108 -11.52 -5.82 8.02
N HIS A 109 -11.14 -6.01 6.75
CA HIS A 109 -11.94 -6.69 5.75
C HIS A 109 -12.23 -8.15 6.14
N SER A 110 -11.21 -8.88 6.62
CA SER A 110 -11.35 -10.26 7.08
C SER A 110 -12.06 -10.40 8.44
N GLY A 111 -12.35 -9.27 9.10
CA GLY A 111 -12.96 -9.26 10.43
C GLY A 111 -12.01 -9.68 11.55
N LEU A 112 -10.70 -9.75 11.30
CA LEU A 112 -9.68 -10.11 12.29
C LEU A 112 -9.62 -9.11 13.46
N LEU A 113 -9.96 -7.85 13.17
CA LEU A 113 -10.04 -6.76 14.16
C LEU A 113 -11.48 -6.43 14.58
N ARG A 114 -12.44 -7.35 14.38
CA ARG A 114 -13.79 -7.16 14.96
C ARG A 114 -13.67 -7.12 16.47
N MET A 115 -13.87 -5.95 17.06
CA MET A 115 -14.14 -5.86 18.49
C MET A 115 -15.37 -6.73 18.79
N PRO A 116 -15.34 -7.58 19.85
CA PRO A 116 -16.53 -8.29 20.28
C PRO A 116 -17.64 -7.25 20.46
N ALA A 117 -18.78 -7.51 19.81
CA ALA A 117 -19.90 -6.59 19.77
C ALA A 117 -20.12 -5.98 21.16
N ALA A 118 -20.09 -4.65 21.24
CA ALA A 118 -20.47 -3.93 22.44
C ALA A 118 -21.76 -4.57 22.96
N LEU A 119 -21.70 -5.04 24.22
CA LEU A 119 -22.81 -5.65 24.93
C LEU A 119 -24.08 -4.91 24.49
N LYS A 120 -25.01 -5.60 23.82
CA LYS A 120 -26.32 -5.02 23.52
C LYS A 120 -26.89 -4.65 24.87
N PHE A 121 -26.78 -3.39 25.26
CA PHE A 121 -27.49 -2.90 26.43
C PHE A 121 -28.95 -3.18 26.15
N PRO A 122 -29.65 -3.93 27.02
CA PRO A 122 -31.06 -4.18 26.84
C PRO A 122 -31.72 -2.82 26.66
N LYS A 123 -32.44 -2.64 25.54
CA LYS A 123 -33.32 -1.48 25.38
C LYS A 123 -34.18 -1.44 26.64
N THR A 124 -33.95 -0.45 27.51
CA THR A 124 -34.87 -0.14 28.59
C THR A 124 -36.22 0.04 27.91
N GLN A 125 -37.11 -0.93 28.06
CA GLN A 125 -38.50 -0.78 27.66
C GLN A 125 -39.02 0.38 28.49
N THR A 126 -39.17 1.55 27.87
CA THR A 126 -39.97 2.63 28.42
C THR A 126 -41.40 2.12 28.42
N ILE A 127 -41.80 1.50 29.53
CA ILE A 127 -43.19 1.20 29.84
C ILE A 127 -43.88 2.56 29.86
N ALA A 128 -44.75 2.82 28.89
CA ALA A 128 -45.56 4.03 28.86
C ALA A 128 -46.48 4.02 30.09
N PRO A 129 -46.54 5.13 30.87
CA PRO A 129 -47.38 5.19 32.04
C PRO A 129 -48.83 5.48 31.65
N ASN A 130 -49.72 4.60 32.10
CA ASN A 130 -51.13 4.85 32.42
C ASN A 130 -52.07 5.34 31.30
N GLU A 131 -52.82 4.41 30.71
CA GLU A 131 -54.23 4.64 30.37
C GLU A 131 -55.10 3.68 31.19
N SER A 132 -55.46 4.11 32.39
CA SER A 132 -56.58 3.56 33.15
C SER A 132 -57.43 4.72 33.65
N VAL A 133 -58.25 5.27 32.76
CA VAL A 133 -59.41 6.10 33.11
C VAL A 133 -60.54 5.75 32.14
N ALA A 134 -61.44 4.88 32.59
CA ALA A 134 -62.90 4.93 32.45
C ALA A 134 -63.51 3.58 32.82
#